data_AF-A0A8S3BU33-F1
#
_entry.id   AF-A0A8S3BU33-F1
#
_cell.length_a   1.000
_cell.length_b   1.000
_cell.length_c   1.000
_cell.angle_alpha   90.00
_cell.angle_beta   90.00
_cell.angle_gamma   90.00
#
_symmetry.space_group_name_H-M   'P 1'
#
loop_
_entity.id
_entity.type
_entity.pdbx_description
1 polymer ?
#
loop_
_entity_poly.entity_id
_entity_poly.type
_entity_poly.pdbx_seq_one_letter_code
_entity_poly.pdbx_strand_id
1 'polypeptide(L)'
;VGFGVISLVLHSVQGYVFARSGEALTKRLRSKAFQAILHQDMTFFDREENSTGALCTRLATEASAVQGASGVRFGLIFQYLFAIVAGILLGFAYSWQLTLLKLKLLLSFMFRSLKQCSQ
;
A
#
# COMPACT_ATOMS: atom_id res chain seq x y z
N VAL A 1 -18.77 20.04 -16.64
CA VAL A 1 -19.01 20.22 -15.18
C VAL A 1 -19.31 18.91 -14.47
N GLY A 2 -20.30 18.11 -14.90
CA GLY A 2 -20.68 16.85 -14.22
C GLY A 2 -19.55 15.85 -13.97
N PHE A 3 -18.75 15.52 -14.99
CA PHE A 3 -17.60 14.61 -14.83
C PHE A 3 -16.58 15.07 -13.77
N GLY A 4 -16.34 16.38 -13.68
CA GLY A 4 -15.39 16.95 -12.71
C GLY A 4 -15.87 16.80 -11.27
N VAL A 5 -17.16 17.05 -11.03
CA VAL A 5 -17.79 16.87 -9.71
C VAL A 5 -17.73 15.39 -9.30
N ILE A 6 -18.07 14.48 -10.21
CA ILE A 6 -18.01 13.04 -9.96
C ILE A 6 -16.58 12.60 -9.64
N SER A 7 -15.59 13.02 -10.44
CA SER A 7 -14.19 12.64 -10.21
C SER A 7 -13.63 13.15 -8.89
N LEU A 8 -14.04 14.34 -8.47
CA LEU A 8 -13.60 14.95 -7.21
C LEU A 8 -14.17 14.17 -6.02
N VAL A 9 -15.48 13.91 -6.04
CA VAL A 9 -16.13 13.13 -4.98
C VAL A 9 -15.52 11.74 -4.87
N LEU A 10 -15.28 11.04 -5.99
CA LEU A 10 -14.71 9.70 -5.98
C LEU A 10 -13.29 9.66 -5.41
N HIS A 11 -12.39 10.56 -5.83
CA HIS A 11 -11.03 10.59 -5.28
C HIS A 11 -11.00 10.98 -3.81
N SER A 12 -11.84 11.93 -3.39
CA SER A 12 -11.96 12.32 -1.98
C SER A 12 -12.46 11.16 -1.11
N VAL A 13 -13.49 10.43 -1.55
CA VAL A 13 -14.01 9.26 -0.83
C VAL A 13 -12.97 8.14 -0.77
N GLN A 14 -12.29 7.85 -1.89
CA GLN A 14 -11.23 6.85 -1.93
C GLN A 14 -10.12 7.20 -0.92
N GLY A 15 -9.63 8.44 -0.94
CA GLY A 15 -8.61 8.91 0.01
C GLY A 15 -9.07 8.79 1.46
N TYR A 16 -10.31 9.16 1.76
CA TYR A 16 -10.88 9.08 3.10
C TYR A 16 -10.98 7.63 3.61
N VAL A 17 -11.49 6.71 2.79
CA VAL A 17 -11.64 5.29 3.18
C VAL A 17 -10.27 4.64 3.43
N PHE A 18 -9.27 4.91 2.60
CA PHE A 18 -7.92 4.40 2.79
C PHE A 18 -7.23 5.02 4.01
N ALA A 19 -7.39 6.33 4.25
CA ALA A 19 -6.88 7.00 5.44
C ALA A 19 -7.45 6.37 6.72
N ARG A 20 -8.78 6.19 6.78
CA ARG A 20 -9.45 5.56 7.91
C ARG A 20 -9.01 4.11 8.13
N SER A 21 -8.83 3.36 7.05
CA SER A 21 -8.35 1.98 7.11
C SER A 21 -6.90 1.89 7.59
N GLY A 22 -6.05 2.84 7.17
CA GLY A 22 -4.67 2.98 7.64
C GLY A 22 -4.60 3.27 9.13
N GLU A 23 -5.41 4.20 9.63
CA GLU A 23 -5.49 4.52 11.06
C GLU A 23 -5.94 3.32 11.90
N ALA A 24 -6.95 2.59 11.43
CA ALA A 24 -7.42 1.39 12.10
C ALA A 24 -6.34 0.30 12.19
N LEU A 25 -5.54 0.13 11.12
CA LEU A 25 -4.42 -0.80 11.10
C LEU A 25 -3.32 -0.38 12.09
N THR A 26 -2.94 0.90 12.11
CA THR A 26 -1.97 1.45 13.06
C THR A 26 -2.42 1.24 14.50
N LYS A 27 -3.70 1.47 14.79
CA LYS A 27 -4.26 1.24 16.14
C LYS A 27 -4.14 -0.22 16.55
N ARG A 28 -4.41 -1.17 15.64
CA ARG A 28 -4.25 -2.61 15.90
C ARG A 28 -2.78 -2.99 16.11
N LEU A 29 -1.88 -2.48 15.28
CA LEU A 29 -0.44 -2.71 15.43
C LEU A 29 0.06 -2.21 16.79
N ARG A 30 -0.29 -0.99 17.19
CA ARG A 30 0.06 -0.43 18.50
C ARG A 30 -0.49 -1.26 19.67
N SER A 31 -1.71 -1.77 19.56
CA SER A 31 -2.30 -2.60 20.62
C SER A 31 -1.59 -3.96 20.75
N LYS A 32 -1.33 -4.64 19.62
CA LYS A 32 -0.60 -5.92 19.64
C LYS A 32 0.85 -5.77 20.10
N ALA A 33 1.50 -4.72 19.64
CA ALA A 33 2.83 -4.31 20.04
C ALA A 33 2.94 -4.15 21.56
N PHE A 34 2.03 -3.39 22.16
CA PHE A 34 2.01 -3.16 23.60
C PHE A 34 1.80 -4.47 24.37
N GLN A 35 0.89 -5.33 23.90
CA GLN A 35 0.65 -6.64 24.50
C GLN A 35 1.88 -7.56 24.41
N ALA A 36 2.66 -7.49 23.32
CA ALA A 36 3.89 -8.25 23.15
C ALA A 36 4.99 -7.75 24.11
N ILE A 37 5.14 -6.43 24.27
CA ILE A 37 6.08 -5.84 25.22
C ILE A 37 5.76 -6.28 26.66
N LEU A 38 4.48 -6.35 27.04
CA LEU A 38 4.06 -6.79 28.38
C LEU A 38 4.38 -8.26 28.70
N HIS A 39 4.55 -9.12 27.69
CA HIS A 39 4.87 -10.54 27.88
C HIS A 39 6.38 -10.84 27.85
N GLN A 40 7.23 -9.82 27.75
CA GLN A 40 8.67 -10.01 27.59
C GLN A 40 9.39 -10.13 28.95
N ASP A 41 10.39 -11.00 29.05
CA ASP A 41 11.12 -11.27 30.29
C ASP A 41 11.86 -10.04 30.85
N MET A 42 12.00 -9.96 32.17
CA MET A 42 12.62 -8.81 32.86
C MET A 42 14.07 -8.55 32.43
N THR A 43 14.81 -9.60 32.09
CA THR A 43 16.19 -9.55 31.56
C THR A 43 16.30 -8.89 30.19
N PHE A 44 15.20 -8.82 29.43
CA PHE A 44 15.18 -8.11 28.15
C PHE A 44 15.21 -6.58 28.33
N PHE A 45 14.60 -6.08 29.42
CA PHE A 45 14.52 -4.65 29.73
C PHE A 45 15.77 -4.09 30.41
N ASP A 46 16.68 -4.96 30.85
CA ASP A 46 17.93 -4.58 31.54
C ASP A 46 18.99 -4.01 30.58
N ARG A 47 18.80 -4.20 29.26
CA ARG A 47 19.62 -3.54 28.23
C ARG A 47 19.14 -2.11 28.03
N GLU A 48 20.02 -1.12 28.12
CA GLU A 48 19.69 0.31 27.90
C GLU A 48 19.00 0.56 26.54
N GLU A 49 19.35 -0.23 25.51
CA GLU A 49 18.73 -0.17 24.17
C GLU A 49 17.27 -0.65 24.13
N ASN A 50 16.86 -1.48 25.09
CA ASN A 50 15.53 -2.10 25.19
C ASN A 50 14.68 -1.48 26.31
N SER A 51 15.01 -0.25 26.74
CA SER A 51 14.15 0.47 27.66
C SER A 51 12.73 0.58 27.09
N THR A 52 11.71 0.35 27.92
CA THR A 52 10.28 0.34 27.55
C THR A 52 9.88 1.61 26.78
N GLY A 53 10.43 2.76 27.14
CA GLY A 53 10.20 4.04 26.45
C GLY A 53 10.83 4.11 25.05
N ALA A 54 12.04 3.58 24.87
CA ALA A 54 12.73 3.53 23.59
C ALA A 54 12.04 2.56 22.62
N LEU A 55 11.61 1.38 23.10
CA LEU A 55 10.82 0.42 22.32
C LEU A 55 9.46 0.99 21.92
N CYS A 56 8.73 1.62 22.85
CA CYS A 56 7.44 2.22 22.55
C CYS A 56 7.57 3.33 21.48
N THR A 57 8.62 4.15 21.58
CA THR A 57 8.92 5.20 20.61
C THR A 57 9.29 4.62 19.25
N ARG A 58 10.19 3.63 19.21
CA ARG A 58 10.54 2.94 17.95
C ARG A 58 9.33 2.29 17.30
N LEU A 59 8.51 1.57 18.07
CA LEU A 59 7.30 0.95 17.53
C LEU A 59 6.28 1.98 17.04
N ALA A 60 6.15 3.13 17.71
CA ALA A 60 5.29 4.22 17.25
C ALA A 60 5.78 4.79 15.91
N THR A 61 7.09 4.99 15.76
CA THR A 61 7.71 5.49 14.53
C THR A 61 7.57 4.48 13.40
N GLU A 62 7.86 3.20 13.64
CA GLU A 62 7.72 2.12 12.66
C GLU A 62 6.25 1.94 12.24
N ALA A 63 5.31 1.95 13.18
CA ALA A 63 3.88 1.85 12.86
C ALA A 63 3.39 3.04 12.01
N SER A 64 3.87 4.25 12.30
CA SER A 64 3.51 5.46 11.53
C SER A 64 4.17 5.47 10.16
N ALA A 65 5.42 5.02 10.06
CA ALA A 65 6.11 4.83 8.79
C ALA A 65 5.41 3.78 7.92
N VAL A 66 5.00 2.65 8.50
CA VAL A 66 4.21 1.61 7.83
C VAL A 66 2.86 2.17 7.40
N GLN A 67 2.16 2.96 8.21
CA GLN A 67 0.89 3.59 7.83
C GLN A 67 1.05 4.55 6.65
N GLY A 68 2.04 5.45 6.70
CA GLY A 68 2.28 6.43 5.63
C GLY A 68 2.74 5.77 4.34
N ALA A 69 3.65 4.80 4.44
CA ALA A 69 4.10 4.00 3.32
C ALA A 69 2.96 3.15 2.75
N SER A 70 2.20 2.46 3.58
CA SER A 70 1.16 1.54 3.13
C SER A 70 -0.08 2.28 2.65
N GLY A 71 -0.63 3.21 3.41
CA GLY A 71 -1.93 3.84 3.12
C GLY A 71 -1.95 4.57 1.78
N VAL A 72 -0.95 5.42 1.51
CA VAL A 72 -0.87 6.17 0.25
C VAL A 72 -0.50 5.26 -0.92
N ARG A 73 0.44 4.34 -0.73
CA ARG A 73 0.87 3.41 -1.81
C ARG A 73 -0.23 2.42 -2.15
N PHE A 74 -0.99 1.91 -1.17
CA PHE A 74 -2.13 1.04 -1.42
C PHE A 74 -3.18 1.76 -2.26
N GLY A 75 -3.52 3.02 -1.94
CA GLY A 75 -4.46 3.81 -2.74
C GLY A 75 -4.05 3.90 -4.22
N LEU A 76 -2.77 4.14 -4.49
CA LEU A 76 -2.21 4.18 -5.85
C LEU A 76 -2.19 2.81 -6.53
N ILE A 77 -1.76 1.76 -5.82
CA ILE A 77 -1.75 0.39 -6.36
C ILE A 77 -3.16 -0.02 -6.77
N PHE A 78 -4.16 0.21 -5.91
CA PHE A 78 -5.55 -0.07 -6.24
C PHE A 78 -6.01 0.74 -7.45
N GLN A 79 -5.72 2.04 -7.51
CA GLN A 79 -6.07 2.87 -8.65
C GLN A 79 -5.50 2.33 -9.97
N TYR A 80 -4.22 1.97 -10.00
CA TYR A 80 -3.60 1.40 -11.20
C TYR A 80 -4.14 0.01 -11.55
N LEU A 81 -4.43 -0.84 -10.55
CA LEU A 81 -5.07 -2.13 -10.79
C LEU A 81 -6.45 -1.96 -11.43
N PHE A 82 -7.30 -1.08 -10.90
CA PHE A 82 -8.61 -0.78 -11.48
C PHE A 82 -8.49 -0.22 -12.90
N ALA A 83 -7.52 0.66 -13.16
CA ALA A 83 -7.27 1.20 -14.48
C ALA A 83 -6.86 0.13 -15.49
N ILE A 84 -5.95 -0.78 -15.10
CA ILE A 84 -5.52 -1.90 -15.94
C ILE A 84 -6.70 -2.83 -16.23
N VAL A 85 -7.47 -3.20 -15.20
CA VAL A 85 -8.65 -4.08 -15.36
C VAL A 85 -9.68 -3.44 -16.27
N ALA A 86 -10.03 -2.18 -16.05
CA ALA A 86 -10.97 -1.45 -16.90
C ALA A 86 -10.47 -1.34 -18.35
N GLY A 87 -9.17 -1.06 -18.54
CA GLY A 87 -8.54 -1.00 -19.86
C GLY A 87 -8.55 -2.35 -20.60
N ILE A 88 -8.32 -3.45 -19.88
CA ILE A 88 -8.40 -4.81 -20.43
C ILE A 88 -9.84 -5.13 -20.83
N LEU A 89 -10.82 -4.89 -19.95
CA LEU A 89 -12.23 -5.15 -20.21
C LEU A 89 -12.75 -4.37 -21.42
N LEU A 90 -12.48 -3.07 -21.48
CA LEU A 90 -12.85 -2.22 -22.62
C LEU A 90 -12.12 -2.65 -23.91
N GLY A 91 -10.86 -3.06 -23.78
CA GLY A 91 -10.06 -3.57 -24.91
C GLY A 91 -10.62 -4.88 -25.49
N PHE A 92 -11.03 -5.82 -24.64
CA PHE A 92 -11.68 -7.06 -25.07
C PHE A 92 -13.05 -6.82 -25.69
N ALA A 93 -13.81 -5.84 -25.18
CA ALA A 93 -15.13 -5.50 -25.71
C ALA A 93 -15.08 -4.95 -27.14
N TYR A 94 -14.06 -4.16 -27.50
CA TYR A 94 -13.94 -3.58 -28.84
C TYR A 94 -13.20 -4.46 -29.85
N SER A 95 -12.07 -5.07 -29.48
CA SER A 95 -11.27 -5.88 -30.40
C SER A 95 -10.24 -6.74 -29.67
N TRP A 96 -10.58 -8.02 -29.46
CA TRP A 96 -9.74 -8.99 -28.78
C TRP A 96 -8.35 -9.19 -29.40
N GLN A 97 -8.20 -8.96 -30.71
CA GLN A 97 -6.94 -9.08 -31.45
C GLN A 97 -5.92 -8.00 -31.03
N LEU A 98 -6.37 -6.76 -30.81
CA LEU A 98 -5.50 -5.66 -30.40
C LEU A 98 -5.10 -5.76 -28.92
N THR A 99 -5.96 -6.33 -28.07
CA THR A 99 -5.69 -6.52 -26.64
C THR A 99 -4.59 -7.56 -26.41
N LEU A 100 -4.64 -8.69 -27.12
CA LEU A 100 -3.60 -9.74 -27.03
C LEU A 100 -2.22 -9.23 -27.47
N LEU A 101 -2.18 -8.41 -28.53
CA LEU A 101 -0.93 -7.83 -29.03
C LEU A 101 -0.30 -6.89 -27.99
N LYS A 102 -1.11 -6.01 -27.37
CA LYS A 102 -0.66 -5.06 -26.34
C LYS A 102 -0.17 -5.78 -25.08
N LEU A 103 -0.85 -6.84 -24.64
CA LEU A 103 -0.44 -7.62 -23.47
C LEU A 103 0.92 -8.29 -23.70
N LYS A 104 1.12 -8.89 -24.89
CA LYS A 104 2.38 -9.53 -25.28
C LYS A 104 3.53 -8.51 -25.36
N LEU A 105 3.27 -7.32 -25.90
CA LEU A 105 4.26 -6.24 -25.99
C LEU A 105 4.67 -5.73 -24.60
N LEU A 106 3.71 -5.47 -23.71
CA LEU A 106 3.97 -5.02 -22.35
C LEU A 106 4.79 -6.04 -21.55
N LEU A 107 4.44 -7.33 -21.65
CA LEU A 107 5.18 -8.40 -20.99
C LEU A 107 6.62 -8.50 -21.52
N SER A 108 6.81 -8.36 -22.84
CA SER A 108 8.14 -8.36 -23.45
C SER A 108 8.99 -7.14 -23.06
N PHE A 109 8.37 -5.96 -22.91
CA PHE A 109 9.08 -4.74 -22.52
C PHE A 109 9.52 -4.79 -21.05
N MET A 110 8.62 -5.21 -20.15
CA MET A 110 8.95 -5.37 -18.73
C MET A 110 10.09 -6.37 -18.52
N PHE A 111 10.09 -7.49 -19.25
CA PHE A 111 11.16 -8.49 -19.17
C PHE A 111 12.52 -7.94 -19.61
N ARG A 112 12.55 -7.01 -20.59
CA ARG A 112 13.77 -6.29 -20.99
C ARG A 112 14.23 -5.30 -19.93
N SER A 113 13.33 -4.52 -19.33
CA SER A 113 13.68 -3.58 -18.25
C SER A 113 14.20 -4.27 -16.99
N LEU A 114 13.70 -5.46 -16.63
CA LEU A 114 14.23 -6.24 -15.50
C LEU A 114 15.66 -6.73 -15.78
N LYS A 115 15.98 -7.10 -17.03
CA LYS A 115 17.37 -7.41 -17.41
C LYS A 115 18.30 -6.20 -17.35
N GLN A 116 17.79 -5.00 -17.66
CA GLN A 116 18.55 -3.75 -17.54
C GLN A 116 18.87 -3.38 -16.08
N CYS A 117 18.00 -3.75 -15.14
CA CYS A 117 18.20 -3.49 -13.70
C CYS A 117 19.12 -4.52 -13.01
N SER A 118 19.52 -5.57 -13.73
CA SER A 118 20.43 -6.62 -13.24
C SER A 118 21.87 -6.49 -13.79
N GLN A 119 22.14 -5.47 -14.61
CA GLN A 119 23.46 -5.07 -15.10
C GLN A 119 23.80 -3.71 -14.52
#